data_AF-A0A958HJQ7-F1
#
_entry.id   AF-A0A958HJQ7-F1
#
_cell.length_a   1.000
_cell.length_b   1.000
_cell.length_c   1.000
_cell.angle_alpha   90.00
_cell.angle_beta   90.00
_cell.angle_gamma   90.00
#
_symmetry.space_group_name_H-M   'P 1'
#
loop_
_entity.id
_entity.type
_entity.pdbx_description
1 polymer ?
#
loop_
_entity_poly.entity_id
_entity_poly.type
_entity_poly.pdbx_seq_one_letter_code
_entity_poly.pdbx_strand_id
1 'polypeptide(L)'
;MTLMVTLEVVTSPGTRFTQHALIEEDLPADQPDKESRSRLPWPARMADQAQAVRAALASAAVPVTAAQVAARFDGAPAARVAELLETLASLGQAEQLDDAHFVAG
;
A
#
# COMPACT_ATOMS: atom_id res chain seq x y z
N MET A 1 -29.67 -8.43 16.32
CA MET A 1 -31.06 -7.95 16.19
C MET A 1 -31.16 -6.63 16.92
N THR A 2 -31.39 -5.54 16.17
CA THR A 2 -32.05 -4.26 16.53
C THR A 2 -31.65 -3.24 15.47
N LEU A 3 -32.49 -3.16 14.43
CA LEU A 3 -32.62 -1.97 13.61
C LEU A 3 -33.21 -0.85 14.48
N MET A 4 -32.74 0.37 14.30
CA MET A 4 -33.48 1.59 14.59
C MET A 4 -33.67 2.34 13.26
N VAL A 5 -34.74 1.95 12.57
CA VAL A 5 -35.57 2.84 11.73
C VAL A 5 -36.30 3.74 12.75
N THR A 6 -36.52 5.05 12.58
CA THR A 6 -37.57 5.65 11.74
C THR A 6 -37.60 7.19 11.93
N LEU A 7 -37.85 7.95 10.84
CA LEU A 7 -38.83 9.06 10.71
C LEU A 7 -38.51 10.45 11.37
N GLU A 8 -38.79 11.67 10.88
CA GLU A 8 -39.56 12.27 9.75
C GLU A 8 -39.12 13.71 9.46
N VAL A 9 -39.61 14.20 8.29
CA VAL A 9 -40.12 15.56 8.06
C VAL A 9 -39.04 16.56 7.62
N VAL A 10 -39.11 17.16 6.44
CA VAL A 10 -40.22 18.01 6.00
C VAL A 10 -40.19 18.24 4.48
N THR A 11 -41.38 18.21 3.89
CA THR A 11 -41.72 18.61 2.51
C THR A 11 -41.73 20.13 2.37
N SER A 12 -41.10 20.71 1.33
CA SER A 12 -41.76 21.66 0.39
C SER A 12 -40.81 22.40 -0.58
N PRO A 13 -41.36 22.92 -1.70
CA PRO A 13 -40.68 23.06 -2.98
C PRO A 13 -40.16 24.49 -3.23
N GLY A 14 -39.14 24.61 -4.07
CA GLY A 14 -38.63 25.92 -4.45
C GLY A 14 -37.70 25.84 -5.64
N THR A 15 -38.28 25.67 -6.84
CA THR A 15 -37.62 25.97 -8.09
C THR A 15 -37.04 27.39 -8.05
N ARG A 16 -35.71 27.50 -8.03
CA ARG A 16 -35.03 28.59 -8.72
C ARG A 16 -34.07 27.98 -9.73
N PHE A 17 -34.58 27.84 -10.95
CA PHE A 17 -33.75 27.81 -12.14
C PHE A 17 -32.92 29.09 -12.16
N THR A 18 -31.61 28.96 -12.02
CA THR A 18 -30.67 29.92 -12.59
C THR A 18 -29.51 29.10 -13.15
N GLN A 19 -29.65 28.81 -14.44
CA GLN A 19 -28.60 28.43 -15.37
C GLN A 19 -27.36 29.29 -15.11
N HIS A 20 -26.19 28.71 -14.91
CA HIS A 20 -24.91 29.19 -15.42
C HIS A 20 -23.79 28.17 -15.12
N ALA A 21 -22.98 27.92 -16.15
CA ALA A 21 -21.71 27.18 -16.16
C ALA A 21 -21.78 25.64 -16.05
N LEU A 22 -21.81 25.05 -17.25
CA LEU A 22 -21.15 23.78 -17.59
C LEU A 22 -19.75 23.76 -16.95
N ILE A 23 -19.56 22.95 -15.92
CA ILE A 23 -18.25 22.57 -15.39
C ILE A 23 -18.22 21.05 -15.50
N GLU A 24 -17.79 20.59 -16.69
CA GLU A 24 -17.07 19.33 -16.79
C GLU A 24 -15.69 19.60 -16.19
N GLU A 25 -15.58 19.55 -14.86
CA GLU A 25 -14.28 19.37 -14.23
C GLU A 25 -14.17 17.88 -13.93
N ASP A 26 -13.49 17.20 -14.87
CA ASP A 26 -12.76 15.96 -14.66
C ASP A 26 -12.18 15.98 -13.24
N LEU A 27 -12.88 15.31 -12.32
CA LEU A 27 -12.42 15.13 -10.95
C LEU A 27 -11.15 14.28 -11.06
N PRO A 28 -9.96 14.82 -10.79
CA PRO A 28 -8.74 14.05 -10.93
C PRO A 28 -8.86 12.84 -10.02
N ALA A 29 -8.65 11.68 -10.62
CA ALA A 29 -8.60 10.39 -9.94
C ALA A 29 -7.83 10.56 -8.63
N ASP A 30 -8.54 10.23 -7.55
CA ASP A 30 -8.05 9.95 -6.22
C ASP A 30 -6.67 9.27 -6.31
N GLN A 31 -5.61 10.07 -6.24
CA GLN A 31 -4.26 9.54 -6.11
C GLN A 31 -4.21 9.05 -4.67
N PRO A 32 -4.19 7.73 -4.43
CA PRO A 32 -4.28 7.22 -3.08
C PRO A 32 -3.11 7.80 -2.33
N ASP A 33 -3.47 8.38 -1.21
CA ASP A 33 -2.68 9.09 -0.24
C ASP A 33 -1.24 8.61 -0.27
N LYS A 34 -0.35 9.53 -0.65
CA LYS A 34 1.08 9.45 -0.33
C LYS A 34 1.23 9.71 1.18
N GLU A 35 0.50 8.95 1.99
CA GLU A 35 0.69 8.87 3.42
C GLU A 35 2.17 8.58 3.62
N SER A 36 2.86 9.58 4.18
CA SER A 36 4.29 9.56 4.40
C SER A 36 4.58 8.58 5.53
N ARG A 37 4.42 7.29 5.25
CA ARG A 37 4.79 6.20 6.14
C ARG A 37 6.28 6.34 6.37
N SER A 38 6.65 6.65 7.61
CA SER A 38 8.04 6.82 8.03
C SER A 38 8.86 5.62 7.55
N ARG A 39 9.75 5.86 6.59
CA ARG A 39 10.63 4.81 6.04
C ARG A 39 11.65 4.41 7.10
N LEU A 40 11.95 3.13 7.17
CA LEU A 40 12.96 2.58 8.08
C LEU A 40 14.35 2.83 7.50
N PRO A 41 15.38 3.17 8.29
CA PRO A 41 16.74 3.30 7.77
C PRO A 41 17.23 1.96 7.19
N TRP A 42 17.89 1.98 6.03
CA TRP A 42 18.51 0.78 5.47
C TRP A 42 19.74 0.36 6.30
N PRO A 43 19.77 -0.86 6.88
CA PRO A 43 20.89 -1.29 7.70
C PRO A 43 22.17 -1.46 6.89
N ALA A 44 23.33 -1.15 7.47
CA ALA A 44 24.62 -1.29 6.77
C ALA A 44 25.13 -2.74 6.71
N ARG A 45 24.84 -3.57 7.72
CA ARG A 45 25.34 -4.95 7.77
C ARG A 45 24.42 -5.90 7.03
N MET A 46 25.00 -6.87 6.34
CA MET A 46 24.27 -7.84 5.53
C MET A 46 23.25 -8.65 6.34
N ALA A 47 23.61 -9.11 7.55
CA ALA A 47 22.69 -9.87 8.41
C ALA A 47 21.48 -9.00 8.85
N ASP A 48 21.74 -7.76 9.24
CA ASP A 48 20.69 -6.80 9.63
C ASP A 48 19.77 -6.48 8.43
N GLN A 49 20.31 -6.37 7.21
CA GLN A 49 19.52 -6.19 5.99
C GLN A 49 18.59 -7.38 5.72
N ALA A 50 19.12 -8.61 5.81
CA ALA A 50 18.31 -9.81 5.60
C ALA A 50 17.18 -9.92 6.64
N GLN A 51 17.48 -9.60 7.90
CA GLN A 51 16.48 -9.57 8.97
C GLN A 51 15.41 -8.49 8.70
N ALA A 52 15.81 -7.30 8.28
CA ALA A 52 14.89 -6.22 7.96
C ALA A 52 13.97 -6.58 6.78
N VAL A 53 14.51 -7.17 5.72
CA VAL A 53 13.73 -7.63 4.55
C VAL A 53 12.73 -8.71 4.97
N ARG A 54 13.14 -9.69 5.79
CA ARG A 54 12.21 -10.71 6.30
C ARG A 54 11.10 -10.11 7.14
N ALA A 55 11.43 -9.17 8.04
CA ALA A 55 10.43 -8.47 8.85
C ALA A 55 9.43 -7.68 7.98
N ALA A 56 9.89 -7.09 6.88
CA ALA A 56 9.04 -6.38 5.93
C ALA A 56 8.08 -7.34 5.19
N LEU A 57 8.54 -8.54 4.81
CA LEU A 57 7.67 -9.59 4.26
C LEU A 57 6.65 -10.08 5.29
N ALA A 58 7.07 -10.37 6.52
CA ALA A 58 6.18 -10.83 7.59
C ALA A 58 5.09 -9.80 7.95
N SER A 59 5.37 -8.52 7.71
CA SER A 59 4.40 -7.43 7.91
C SER A 59 3.51 -7.17 6.69
N ALA A 60 3.80 -7.78 5.54
CA ALA A 60 3.00 -7.62 4.34
C ALA A 60 1.81 -8.58 4.35
N ALA A 61 0.59 -8.04 4.27
CA ALA A 61 -0.64 -8.83 4.19
C ALA A 61 -0.95 -9.37 2.78
N VAL A 62 -0.16 -8.95 1.79
CA VAL A 62 -0.32 -9.31 0.38
C VAL A 62 1.05 -9.64 -0.22
N PRO A 63 1.13 -10.42 -1.31
CA PRO A 63 2.37 -10.62 -2.05
C PRO A 63 2.97 -9.27 -2.48
N VAL A 64 4.28 -9.12 -2.30
CA VAL A 64 4.99 -7.87 -2.58
C VAL A 64 6.18 -8.08 -3.50
N THR A 65 6.48 -7.07 -4.30
CA THR A 65 7.69 -7.06 -5.14
C THR A 65 8.91 -6.54 -4.39
N ALA A 66 10.10 -6.84 -4.90
CA ALA A 66 11.35 -6.30 -4.34
C ALA A 66 11.36 -4.76 -4.27
N ALA A 67 10.78 -4.08 -5.27
CA ALA A 67 10.65 -2.63 -5.27
C ALA A 67 9.71 -2.11 -4.16
N GLN A 68 8.59 -2.80 -3.93
CA GLN A 68 7.66 -2.47 -2.84
C GLN A 68 8.26 -2.74 -1.45
N VAL A 69 9.11 -3.76 -1.31
CA VAL A 69 9.87 -3.98 -0.08
C VAL A 69 10.92 -2.88 0.09
N ALA A 70 11.70 -2.56 -0.94
CA ALA A 70 12.70 -1.50 -0.91
C ALA A 70 12.12 -0.13 -0.55
N ALA A 71 10.92 0.20 -1.05
CA ALA A 71 10.24 1.47 -0.76
C ALA A 71 9.89 1.69 0.72
N ARG A 72 9.90 0.63 1.55
CA ARG A 72 9.72 0.71 3.00
C ARG A 72 10.96 1.22 3.73
N PHE A 73 12.11 1.22 3.05
CA PHE A 73 13.38 1.63 3.61
C PHE A 73 13.90 2.92 2.98
N ASP A 74 14.62 3.70 3.75
CA ASP A 74 15.36 4.86 3.27
C ASP A 74 16.73 4.42 2.75
N GLY A 75 16.97 4.64 1.45
CA GLY A 75 18.26 4.32 0.81
C GLY A 75 18.47 2.85 0.43
N ALA A 76 17.46 1.98 0.51
CA ALA A 76 17.60 0.59 0.09
C ALA A 76 17.56 0.44 -1.45
N PRO A 77 18.60 -0.14 -2.08
CA PRO A 77 18.56 -0.43 -3.51
C PRO A 77 17.66 -1.63 -3.80
N ALA A 78 16.72 -1.49 -4.73
CA ALA A 78 15.79 -2.56 -5.10
C ALA A 78 16.49 -3.84 -5.56
N ALA A 79 17.60 -3.73 -6.30
CA ALA A 79 18.42 -4.87 -6.70
C ALA A 79 18.99 -5.63 -5.49
N ARG A 80 19.46 -4.92 -4.46
CA ARG A 80 19.97 -5.56 -3.23
C ARG A 80 18.87 -6.27 -2.46
N VAL A 81 17.67 -5.68 -2.44
CA VAL A 81 16.50 -6.29 -1.81
C VAL A 81 16.07 -7.54 -2.58
N ALA A 82 16.10 -7.54 -3.91
CA ALA A 82 15.80 -8.72 -4.73
C ALA A 82 16.75 -9.89 -4.43
N GLU A 83 18.07 -9.65 -4.44
CA GLU A 83 19.08 -10.67 -4.12
C GLU A 83 18.86 -11.28 -2.73
N LEU A 84 18.49 -10.45 -1.74
CA LEU A 84 18.16 -10.91 -0.39
C LEU A 84 16.88 -11.73 -0.37
N LEU A 85 15.85 -11.34 -1.11
CA LEU A 85 14.59 -12.08 -1.22
C LEU A 85 14.80 -13.46 -1.87
N GLU A 86 15.58 -13.55 -2.95
CA GLU A 86 15.92 -14.83 -3.59
C GLU A 86 16.73 -15.74 -2.66
N THR A 87 17.67 -15.16 -1.91
CA THR A 87 18.42 -15.89 -0.88
C THR A 87 17.47 -16.41 0.21
N LEU A 88 16.56 -15.57 0.72
CA LEU A 88 15.58 -15.98 1.72
C LEU A 88 14.64 -17.07 1.17
N ALA A 89 14.25 -16.99 -0.09
CA ALA A 89 13.43 -18.00 -0.74
C ALA A 89 14.14 -19.35 -0.84
N SER A 90 15.42 -19.33 -1.21
CA SER A 90 16.28 -20.53 -1.24
C SER A 90 16.44 -21.18 0.15
N LEU A 91 16.34 -20.38 1.21
CA LEU A 91 16.40 -20.82 2.61
C LEU A 91 15.01 -21.21 3.19
N GLY A 92 13.93 -21.08 2.41
CA GLY A 92 12.56 -21.32 2.88
C GLY A 92 12.04 -20.28 3.88
N GLN A 93 12.58 -19.05 3.83
CA GLN A 93 12.23 -17.93 4.72
C GLN A 93 11.40 -16.85 4.01
N ALA A 94 11.24 -17.02 2.70
CA ALA A 94 10.31 -16.33 1.85
C ALA A 94 9.78 -17.36 0.85
N GLU A 95 8.61 -17.10 0.28
CA GLU A 95 8.12 -17.89 -0.85
C GLU A 95 7.98 -16.96 -2.05
N GLN A 96 8.54 -17.36 -3.18
CA GLN A 96 8.37 -16.66 -4.45
C GLN A 96 7.15 -17.26 -5.15
N LEU A 97 6.11 -16.45 -5.34
CA LEU A 97 4.84 -16.89 -5.91
C LEU A 97 4.88 -16.86 -7.44
N ASP A 98 5.49 -15.81 -7.99
CA ASP A 98 5.72 -15.59 -9.41
C ASP A 98 7.10 -14.93 -9.60
N ASP A 99 7.53 -14.68 -10.85
CA ASP A 99 8.84 -14.09 -11.18
C ASP A 99 9.22 -12.83 -10.39
N ALA A 100 8.25 -12.10 -9.83
CA ALA A 100 8.50 -10.84 -9.11
C ALA A 100 7.85 -10.72 -7.72
N HIS A 101 7.00 -11.67 -7.30
CA HIS A 101 6.21 -11.53 -6.07
C HIS A 101 6.71 -12.47 -4.97
N PHE A 102 6.86 -11.92 -3.77
CA PHE A 102 7.33 -12.63 -2.59
C PHE A 102 6.32 -12.51 -1.44
N VAL A 103 6.17 -13.57 -0.68
CA VAL A 103 5.44 -13.62 0.60
C VAL A 103 6.37 -14.16 1.69
N ALA A 104 5.97 -13.99 2.95
CA ALA A 104 6.68 -14.63 4.06
C ALA A 104 6.53 -16.17 3.98
N GLY A 105 7.65 -16.89 4.15
CA GLY A 105 7.69 -18.36 4.20
C GLY A 105 7.59 -18.91 5.61
#